data_AF-A0A6G1G5I6-F1
#
_entry.id   AF-A0A6G1G5I6-F1
#
_cell.length_a   1.000
_cell.length_b   1.000
_cell.length_c   1.000
_cell.angle_alpha   90.00
_cell.angle_beta   90.00
_cell.angle_gamma   90.00
#
_symmetry.space_group_name_H-M   'P 1'
#
loop_
_entity.id
_entity.type
_entity.pdbx_description
1 polymer ?
#
loop_
_entity_poly.entity_id
_entity_poly.type
_entity_poly.pdbx_seq_one_letter_code
_entity_poly.pdbx_strand_id
1 'polypeptide(L)'
;MSEYHTSPGQPPPLGNRWVKRFLDRHPDILAKKQRMRDLKRRNAENVQDNTDWFSAFHEVCTENQIPDETETARPVTPPPPTDIIFTTPKTVRGTQRLVDHIQEEILKVADVPADLVARINQLNHGAQTQALEAKKAMLDLHESDLAKRMRKLNDNVSRRHVFSGGLLSIEECRHIVDNRETERLEKEKQKEERE
;
A
#
# COMPACT_ATOMS: atom_id res chain seq x y z
N MET A 1 11.21 -5.52 25.50
CA MET A 1 10.90 -5.95 24.12
C MET A 1 9.39 -6.09 24.04
N SER A 2 8.71 -5.28 23.22
CA SER A 2 7.25 -5.31 23.09
C SER A 2 6.88 -6.31 21.99
N GLU A 3 6.23 -7.40 22.36
CA GLU A 3 5.62 -8.33 21.41
C GLU A 3 4.51 -7.60 20.65
N TYR A 4 4.55 -7.64 19.32
CA TYR A 4 3.47 -7.14 18.47
C TYR A 4 2.46 -8.27 18.27
N HIS A 5 1.18 -8.01 18.55
CA HIS A 5 0.12 -9.00 18.41
C HIS A 5 -0.22 -9.23 16.93
N THR A 6 0.16 -10.40 16.39
CA THR A 6 -0.25 -10.89 15.06
C THR A 6 -1.29 -12.02 15.11
N SER A 7 -1.84 -12.32 16.29
CA SER A 7 -2.83 -13.40 16.45
C SER A 7 -4.28 -12.88 16.28
N PRO A 8 -5.19 -13.67 15.67
CA PRO A 8 -6.60 -13.30 15.42
C PRO A 8 -7.48 -13.39 16.69
N GLY A 9 -6.93 -13.02 17.84
CA GLY A 9 -7.64 -13.02 19.12
C GLY A 9 -8.48 -11.76 19.32
N GLN A 10 -9.46 -11.85 20.24
CA GLN A 10 -10.23 -10.70 20.68
C GLN A 10 -9.27 -9.63 21.20
N PRO A 11 -9.32 -8.39 20.67
CA PRO A 11 -8.38 -7.35 21.04
C PRO A 11 -8.48 -7.06 22.54
N PRO A 12 -7.36 -6.80 23.23
CA PRO A 12 -7.39 -6.50 24.65
C PRO A 12 -8.26 -5.26 24.89
N PRO A 13 -9.09 -5.26 25.94
CA PRO A 13 -9.96 -4.13 26.24
C PRO A 13 -9.10 -2.88 26.46
N LEU A 14 -9.31 -1.85 25.64
CA LEU A 14 -8.64 -0.58 25.80
C LEU A 14 -9.06 0.01 27.16
N GLY A 15 -8.12 0.18 28.08
CA GLY A 15 -8.41 0.78 29.38
C GLY A 15 -8.88 2.23 29.23
N ASN A 16 -9.70 2.72 30.18
CA ASN A 16 -10.31 4.07 30.15
C ASN A 16 -9.31 5.23 29.98
N ARG A 17 -8.02 5.01 30.27
CA ARG A 17 -6.94 6.01 30.11
C ARG A 17 -6.20 5.93 28.77
N TRP A 18 -6.57 5.00 27.89
CA TRP A 18 -5.88 4.77 26.63
C TRP A 18 -5.92 6.02 25.74
N VAL A 19 -7.09 6.62 25.56
CA VAL A 19 -7.27 7.84 24.73
C VAL A 19 -6.39 8.97 25.25
N LYS A 20 -6.39 9.22 26.57
CA LYS A 20 -5.56 10.26 27.18
C LYS A 20 -4.07 10.00 26.90
N ARG A 21 -3.59 8.80 27.19
CA ARG A 21 -2.18 8.41 26.97
C ARG A 21 -1.79 8.47 25.49
N PHE A 22 -2.72 8.13 24.60
CA PHE A 22 -2.50 8.21 23.16
C PHE A 22 -2.33 9.67 22.70
N LEU A 23 -3.22 10.57 23.13
CA LEU A 23 -3.13 11.99 22.81
C LEU A 23 -1.88 12.65 23.44
N ASP A 24 -1.54 12.30 24.68
CA ASP A 24 -0.33 12.80 25.36
C ASP A 24 0.96 12.41 24.60
N ARG A 25 0.99 11.21 23.99
CA ARG A 25 2.14 10.73 23.19
C ARG A 25 2.20 11.34 21.79
N HIS A 26 1.08 11.85 21.28
CA HIS A 26 0.95 12.37 19.93
C HIS A 26 0.40 13.80 19.92
N PRO A 27 1.15 14.78 20.47
CA PRO A 27 0.71 16.18 20.53
C PRO A 27 0.53 16.80 19.13
N ASP A 28 1.14 16.21 18.10
CA ASP A 28 0.97 16.62 16.70
C ASP A 28 -0.44 16.35 16.17
N ILE A 29 -1.16 15.37 16.73
CA ILE A 29 -2.56 15.08 16.38
C ILE A 29 -3.47 16.21 16.87
N LEU A 30 -3.19 16.77 18.05
CA LEU A 30 -3.92 17.93 18.59
C LEU A 30 -3.58 19.23 17.85
N ALA A 31 -2.33 19.38 17.41
CA ALA A 31 -1.90 20.54 16.65
C ALA A 31 -2.42 20.57 15.21
N LYS A 32 -2.72 19.41 14.62
CA LYS A 32 -3.32 19.31 13.29
C LYS A 32 -4.77 19.74 13.36
N LYS A 33 -5.06 20.96 12.87
CA LYS A 33 -6.42 21.42 12.62
C LYS A 33 -7.12 20.39 11.73
N GLN A 34 -8.05 19.63 12.31
CA GLN A 34 -8.82 18.65 11.58
C GLN A 34 -9.51 19.40 10.43
N ARG A 35 -9.29 18.95 9.19
CA ARG A 35 -9.96 19.56 8.04
C ARG A 35 -11.45 19.50 8.32
N MET A 36 -12.14 20.64 8.14
CA MET A 36 -13.58 20.68 8.25
C MET A 36 -14.13 19.56 7.38
N ARG A 37 -14.84 18.61 8.00
CA ARG A 37 -15.52 17.55 7.25
C ARG A 37 -16.46 18.23 6.27
N ASP A 38 -16.51 17.71 5.04
CA ASP A 38 -17.47 18.18 4.04
C ASP A 38 -18.88 18.12 4.64
N LEU A 39 -19.58 19.25 4.60
CA LEU A 39 -20.91 19.40 5.18
C LEU A 39 -21.88 18.37 4.59
N LYS A 40 -21.73 18.03 3.30
CA LYS A 40 -22.56 17.01 2.64
C LYS A 40 -22.33 15.62 3.24
N ARG A 41 -21.08 15.28 3.52
CA ARG A 41 -20.72 13.99 4.12
C ARG A 41 -21.21 13.89 5.57
N ARG A 42 -21.14 14.99 6.33
CA ARG A 42 -21.66 15.03 7.69
C ARG A 42 -23.19 14.84 7.73
N ASN A 43 -23.89 15.47 6.80
CA ASN A 43 -25.35 15.38 6.74
C ASN A 43 -25.81 14.02 6.19
N ALA A 44 -25.07 13.39 5.28
CA ALA A 44 -25.37 12.03 4.81
C ALA A 44 -25.19 10.92 5.88
N GLU A 45 -24.43 11.20 6.95
CA GLU A 45 -24.25 10.30 8.10
C GLU A 45 -25.36 10.50 9.16
N ASN A 46 -26.35 11.37 8.93
CA ASN A 46 -27.47 11.55 9.84
C ASN A 46 -28.35 10.30 9.85
N VAL A 47 -28.49 9.70 11.04
CA VAL A 47 -29.28 8.48 11.24
C VAL A 47 -30.74 8.71 10.87
N GLN A 48 -31.28 9.89 11.18
CA GLN A 48 -32.68 10.20 10.90
C GLN A 48 -32.92 10.30 9.40
N ASP A 49 -32.08 11.06 8.69
CA ASP A 49 -32.21 11.24 7.23
C ASP A 49 -32.11 9.89 6.49
N ASN A 50 -31.23 8.98 6.94
CA ASN A 50 -31.15 7.63 6.40
C ASN A 50 -32.41 6.81 6.69
N THR A 51 -32.92 6.87 7.93
CA THR A 51 -34.13 6.14 8.34
C THR A 51 -35.33 6.61 7.53
N ASP A 52 -35.52 7.93 7.41
CA ASP A 52 -36.61 8.54 6.66
C ASP A 52 -36.53 8.18 5.18
N TRP A 53 -35.33 8.17 4.61
CA TRP A 53 -35.10 7.74 3.23
C TRP A 53 -35.48 6.28 3.01
N PHE A 54 -35.07 5.37 3.90
CA PHE A 54 -35.43 3.95 3.81
C PHE A 54 -36.94 3.73 3.96
N SER A 55 -37.60 4.47 4.86
CA SER A 55 -39.06 4.40 5.01
C SER A 55 -39.79 4.87 3.76
N ALA A 56 -39.39 6.01 3.19
CA ALA A 56 -39.96 6.51 1.93
C ALA A 56 -39.71 5.56 0.76
N PHE A 57 -38.52 4.97 0.69
CA PHE A 57 -38.19 3.95 -0.31
C PHE A 57 -39.08 2.71 -0.18
N HIS A 58 -39.28 2.21 1.04
CA HIS A 58 -40.14 1.06 1.29
C HIS A 58 -41.61 1.34 0.92
N GLU A 59 -42.10 2.55 1.20
CA GLU A 59 -43.45 2.98 0.81
C GLU A 59 -43.62 2.95 -0.72
N VAL A 60 -42.65 3.50 -1.47
CA VAL A 60 -42.64 3.47 -2.94
C VAL A 60 -42.58 2.05 -3.48
N CYS A 61 -41.74 1.18 -2.90
CA CYS A 61 -41.68 -0.24 -3.30
C CYS A 61 -43.03 -0.94 -3.08
N THR A 62 -43.70 -0.64 -1.97
CA THR A 62 -45.03 -1.18 -1.63
C THR A 62 -46.09 -0.70 -2.62
N GLU A 63 -46.10 0.60 -2.93
CA GLU A 63 -47.05 1.21 -3.88
C GLU A 63 -46.89 0.64 -5.29
N ASN A 64 -45.64 0.41 -5.73
CA ASN A 64 -45.33 -0.08 -7.07
C ASN A 64 -45.31 -1.61 -7.17
N GLN A 65 -45.68 -2.33 -6.09
CA GLN A 65 -45.64 -3.80 -6.03
C GLN A 65 -44.28 -4.36 -6.44
N ILE A 66 -43.20 -3.65 -6.12
CA ILE A 66 -41.84 -4.13 -6.37
C ILE A 66 -41.58 -5.20 -5.30
N PRO A 67 -41.40 -6.48 -5.69
CA PRO A 67 -41.12 -7.53 -4.73
C PRO A 67 -39.81 -7.21 -4.01
N ASP A 68 -39.87 -7.21 -2.68
CA ASP A 68 -38.67 -7.11 -1.85
C ASP A 68 -37.82 -8.36 -2.17
N GLU A 69 -36.65 -8.18 -2.80
CA GLU A 69 -35.77 -9.28 -3.26
C GLU A 69 -35.22 -10.14 -2.10
N THR A 70 -35.67 -9.92 -0.87
CA THR A 70 -35.30 -10.68 0.32
C THR A 70 -35.92 -12.08 0.37
N GLU A 71 -37.00 -12.37 -0.38
CA GLU A 71 -37.64 -13.70 -0.39
C GLU A 71 -37.13 -14.65 -1.48
N THR A 72 -36.52 -14.17 -2.56
CA THR A 72 -35.74 -15.06 -3.43
C THR A 72 -34.37 -15.25 -2.83
N ALA A 73 -34.25 -16.20 -1.90
CA ALA A 73 -32.98 -16.74 -1.46
C ALA A 73 -32.17 -17.06 -2.73
N ARG A 74 -31.22 -16.18 -3.07
CA ARG A 74 -30.21 -16.48 -4.08
C ARG A 74 -29.68 -17.85 -3.70
N PRO A 75 -29.58 -18.82 -4.63
CA PRO A 75 -29.04 -20.13 -4.30
C PRO A 75 -27.74 -19.89 -3.55
N VAL A 76 -27.70 -20.31 -2.29
CA VAL A 76 -26.56 -20.08 -1.40
C VAL A 76 -25.40 -20.69 -2.15
N THR A 77 -24.53 -19.83 -2.69
CA THR A 77 -23.34 -20.30 -3.40
C THR A 77 -22.66 -21.25 -2.43
N PRO A 78 -22.52 -22.55 -2.75
CA PRO A 78 -21.89 -23.46 -1.83
C PRO A 78 -20.53 -22.86 -1.46
N PRO A 79 -20.11 -22.92 -0.19
CA PRO A 79 -18.80 -22.42 0.20
C PRO A 79 -17.77 -23.04 -0.76
N PRO A 80 -16.83 -22.23 -1.27
CA PRO A 80 -15.85 -22.72 -2.23
C PRO A 80 -15.16 -23.95 -1.64
N PRO A 81 -14.95 -25.03 -2.43
CA PRO A 81 -14.30 -26.23 -1.93
C PRO A 81 -12.95 -25.87 -1.31
N THR A 82 -12.80 -26.14 -0.01
CA THR A 82 -11.65 -25.72 0.81
C THR A 82 -10.36 -26.47 0.46
N ASP A 83 -10.44 -27.50 -0.39
CA ASP A 83 -9.36 -28.46 -0.62
C ASP A 83 -8.33 -27.98 -1.64
N ILE A 84 -8.57 -26.85 -2.32
CA ILE A 84 -7.61 -26.29 -3.28
C ILE A 84 -6.64 -25.38 -2.55
N ILE A 85 -5.53 -25.95 -2.07
CA ILE A 85 -4.40 -25.19 -1.51
C ILE A 85 -3.67 -24.50 -2.67
N PHE A 86 -4.18 -23.35 -3.10
CA PHE A 86 -3.52 -22.54 -4.12
C PHE A 86 -2.37 -21.75 -3.48
N THR A 87 -1.14 -22.11 -3.82
CA THR A 87 0.04 -21.38 -3.35
C THR A 87 0.39 -20.26 -4.32
N THR A 88 0.03 -19.03 -3.98
CA THR A 88 0.34 -17.87 -4.81
C THR A 88 1.86 -17.63 -4.86
N PRO A 89 2.48 -17.51 -6.05
CA PRO A 89 3.90 -17.24 -6.15
C PRO A 89 4.22 -15.85 -5.61
N LYS A 90 5.22 -15.75 -4.72
CA LYS A 90 5.64 -14.50 -4.07
C LYS A 90 6.75 -13.76 -4.81
N THR A 91 7.32 -14.35 -5.85
CA THR A 91 8.46 -13.80 -6.58
C THR A 91 8.29 -14.00 -8.08
N VAL A 92 8.89 -13.12 -8.90
CA VAL A 92 8.91 -13.24 -10.37
C VAL A 92 9.41 -14.61 -10.81
N ARG A 93 10.47 -15.11 -10.17
CA ARG A 93 11.02 -16.45 -10.46
C ARG A 93 10.04 -17.57 -10.10
N GLY A 94 9.25 -17.40 -9.04
CA GLY A 94 8.17 -18.31 -8.67
C GLY A 94 7.09 -18.34 -9.74
N THR A 95 6.70 -17.18 -10.26
CA THR A 95 5.75 -17.07 -11.38
C THR A 95 6.29 -17.77 -12.62
N GLN A 96 7.56 -17.56 -12.97
CA GLN A 96 8.19 -18.22 -14.13
C GLN A 96 8.14 -19.74 -14.01
N ARG A 97 8.58 -20.30 -12.87
CA ARG A 97 8.56 -21.75 -12.63
C ARG A 97 7.15 -22.34 -12.74
N LEU A 98 6.15 -21.59 -12.28
CA LEU A 98 4.76 -22.03 -12.34
C LEU A 98 4.25 -22.01 -13.79
N VAL A 99 4.64 -21.02 -14.60
CA VAL A 99 4.35 -21.00 -16.04
C VAL A 99 5.01 -22.19 -16.75
N ASP A 100 6.29 -22.44 -16.48
CA ASP A 100 7.03 -23.56 -17.07
C ASP A 100 6.35 -24.89 -16.70
N HIS A 101 5.94 -25.05 -15.44
CA HIS A 101 5.22 -26.23 -14.97
C HIS A 101 3.86 -26.41 -15.66
N ILE A 102 3.07 -25.34 -15.82
CA ILE A 102 1.79 -25.39 -16.53
C ILE A 102 2.01 -25.83 -17.99
N GLN A 103 3.05 -25.32 -18.64
CA GLN A 103 3.37 -25.69 -20.02
C GLN A 103 3.76 -27.17 -20.14
N GLU A 104 4.55 -27.69 -19.20
CA GLU A 104 4.87 -29.13 -19.12
C GLU A 104 3.62 -30.00 -18.93
N GLU A 105 2.67 -29.58 -18.08
CA GLU A 105 1.43 -30.32 -17.86
C GLU A 105 0.52 -30.30 -19.09
N ILE A 106 0.45 -29.18 -19.82
CA ILE A 106 -0.30 -29.10 -21.09
C ILE A 106 0.25 -30.08 -22.13
N LEU A 107 1.58 -30.24 -22.20
CA LEU A 107 2.22 -31.20 -23.12
C LEU A 107 1.90 -32.66 -22.78
N LYS A 108 1.57 -32.97 -21.53
CA LYS A 108 1.22 -34.34 -21.10
C LYS A 108 -0.20 -34.73 -21.45
N VAL A 109 -1.10 -33.77 -21.66
CA VAL A 109 -2.51 -34.02 -21.98
C VAL A 109 -2.66 -34.14 -23.51
N ALA A 110 -3.07 -35.32 -23.97
CA ALA A 110 -2.99 -35.69 -25.40
C ALA A 110 -4.03 -35.01 -26.32
N ASP A 111 -4.93 -34.16 -25.82
CA ASP A 111 -5.95 -33.52 -26.65
C ASP A 111 -6.46 -32.21 -26.04
N VAL A 112 -5.57 -31.21 -25.93
CA VAL A 112 -5.95 -29.88 -25.45
C VAL A 112 -6.38 -29.02 -26.63
N PRO A 113 -7.59 -28.42 -26.62
CA PRO A 113 -8.04 -27.56 -27.70
C PRO A 113 -7.11 -26.34 -27.85
N ALA A 114 -6.72 -26.04 -29.10
CA ALA A 114 -5.74 -25.00 -29.40
C ALA A 114 -6.13 -23.60 -28.86
N ASP A 115 -7.43 -23.28 -28.85
CA ASP A 115 -7.93 -22.03 -28.28
C ASP A 115 -7.65 -21.91 -26.79
N LEU A 116 -7.80 -23.01 -26.04
CA LEU A 116 -7.50 -23.04 -24.61
C LEU A 116 -6.00 -22.83 -24.36
N VAL A 117 -5.14 -23.47 -25.15
CA VAL A 117 -3.68 -23.29 -25.07
C VAL A 117 -3.30 -21.83 -25.33
N ALA A 118 -3.88 -21.20 -26.35
CA ALA A 118 -3.65 -19.79 -26.64
C ALA A 118 -4.05 -18.89 -25.47
N ARG A 119 -5.21 -19.17 -24.86
CA ARG A 119 -5.73 -18.40 -23.73
C ARG A 119 -4.89 -18.58 -22.46
N ILE A 120 -4.40 -19.79 -22.19
CA ILE A 120 -3.47 -20.05 -21.09
C ILE A 120 -2.14 -19.32 -21.32
N ASN A 121 -1.61 -19.36 -22.53
CA ASN A 121 -0.38 -18.64 -22.86
C ASN A 121 -0.53 -17.12 -22.70
N GLN A 122 -1.67 -16.56 -23.11
CA GLN A 122 -1.97 -15.14 -22.89
C GLN A 122 -2.03 -14.80 -21.39
N LEU A 123 -2.66 -15.66 -20.58
CA LEU A 123 -2.73 -15.49 -19.13
C LEU A 123 -1.35 -15.57 -18.47
N ASN A 124 -0.54 -16.55 -18.87
CA ASN A 124 0.83 -16.73 -18.38
C ASN A 124 1.71 -15.52 -18.71
N HIS A 125 1.60 -15.00 -19.93
CA HIS A 125 2.32 -13.81 -20.35
C HIS A 125 1.89 -12.58 -19.54
N GLY A 126 0.58 -12.38 -19.35
CA GLY A 126 0.05 -11.30 -18.52
C GLY A 126 0.56 -11.39 -17.07
N ALA A 127 0.59 -12.58 -16.49
CA ALA A 127 1.09 -12.81 -15.14
C ALA A 127 2.59 -12.48 -14.99
N GLN A 128 3.41 -12.86 -15.98
CA GLN A 128 4.84 -12.52 -16.00
C GLN A 128 5.08 -11.02 -16.11
N THR A 129 4.36 -10.35 -17.01
CA THR A 129 4.44 -8.89 -17.20
C THR A 129 4.08 -8.15 -15.92
N GLN A 130 2.95 -8.50 -15.30
CA GLN A 130 2.54 -7.89 -14.03
C GLN A 130 3.57 -8.12 -12.91
N ALA A 131 4.17 -9.32 -12.82
CA ALA A 131 5.18 -9.59 -11.81
C ALA A 131 6.46 -8.75 -12.01
N LEU A 132 6.88 -8.55 -13.26
CA LEU A 132 8.03 -7.69 -13.60
C LEU A 132 7.74 -6.22 -13.36
N GLU A 133 6.57 -5.74 -13.75
CA GLU A 133 6.11 -4.38 -13.50
C GLU A 133 6.02 -4.07 -12.02
N ALA A 134 5.47 -4.99 -11.21
CA ALA A 134 5.43 -4.85 -9.77
C ALA A 134 6.84 -4.74 -9.16
N LYS A 135 7.79 -5.56 -9.62
CA LYS A 135 9.19 -5.47 -9.19
C LYS A 135 9.80 -4.11 -9.54
N LYS A 136 9.54 -3.60 -10.75
CA LYS A 136 10.01 -2.28 -11.18
C LYS A 136 9.39 -1.17 -10.32
N ALA A 137 8.09 -1.21 -10.08
CA ALA A 137 7.40 -0.24 -9.23
C ALA A 137 7.96 -0.21 -7.80
N MET A 138 8.37 -1.35 -7.24
CA MET A 138 9.04 -1.40 -5.94
C MET A 138 10.42 -0.72 -5.96
N LEU A 139 11.18 -0.87 -7.05
CA LEU A 139 12.46 -0.16 -7.21
C LEU A 139 12.24 1.35 -7.33
N ASP A 140 11.30 1.76 -8.17
CA ASP A 140 10.96 3.18 -8.36
C ASP A 140 10.50 3.83 -7.04
N LEU A 141 9.73 3.09 -6.23
CA LEU A 141 9.32 3.54 -4.89
C LEU A 141 10.53 3.72 -3.96
N HIS A 142 11.46 2.77 -3.96
CA HIS A 142 12.67 2.82 -3.16
C HIS A 142 13.56 4.02 -3.56
N GLU A 143 13.74 4.25 -4.86
CA GLU A 143 14.46 5.41 -5.39
C GLU A 143 13.77 6.74 -5.01
N SER A 144 12.45 6.80 -5.11
CA SER A 144 11.65 7.95 -4.68
C SER A 144 11.83 8.25 -3.19
N ASP A 145 11.83 7.23 -2.33
CA ASP A 145 12.03 7.40 -0.90
C ASP A 145 13.46 7.83 -0.55
N LEU A 146 14.47 7.32 -1.27
CA LEU A 146 15.85 7.79 -1.16
C LEU A 146 15.94 9.27 -1.56
N ALA A 147 15.34 9.66 -2.68
CA ALA A 147 15.30 11.04 -3.13
C ALA A 147 14.60 11.97 -2.11
N LYS A 148 13.49 11.54 -1.51
CA LYS A 148 12.82 12.29 -0.43
C LYS A 148 13.73 12.46 0.79
N ARG A 149 14.46 11.40 1.19
CA ARG A 149 15.43 11.48 2.29
C ARG A 149 16.53 12.48 1.98
N MET A 150 17.10 12.44 0.78
CA MET A 150 18.13 13.40 0.36
C MET A 150 17.61 14.84 0.34
N ARG A 151 16.41 15.09 -0.18
CA ARG A 151 15.79 16.43 -0.13
C ARG A 151 15.63 16.91 1.31
N LYS A 152 15.17 16.04 2.22
CA LYS A 152 15.02 16.38 3.64
C LYS A 152 16.35 16.69 4.32
N LEU A 153 17.42 15.97 3.97
CA LEU A 153 18.77 16.27 4.45
C LEU A 153 19.24 17.65 3.94
N ASN A 154 19.08 17.92 2.65
CA ASN A 154 19.44 19.21 2.06
C ASN A 154 18.65 20.37 2.67
N ASP A 155 17.34 20.19 2.88
CA ASP A 155 16.48 21.15 3.57
C ASP A 155 16.97 21.43 4.99
N ASN A 156 17.39 20.40 5.74
CA ASN A 156 17.89 20.57 7.09
C ASN A 156 19.23 21.32 7.12
N VAL A 157 20.12 21.07 6.15
CA VAL A 157 21.37 21.81 5.99
C VAL A 157 21.08 23.27 5.65
N SER A 158 20.18 23.52 4.70
CA SER A 158 19.79 24.89 4.30
C SER A 158 19.12 25.67 5.44
N ARG A 159 18.31 25.01 6.29
CA ARG A 159 17.66 25.66 7.45
C ARG A 159 18.61 25.94 8.60
N ARG A 160 19.66 25.14 8.80
CA ARG A 160 20.73 25.47 9.77
C ARG A 160 21.52 26.70 9.36
N HIS A 161 21.55 27.03 8.07
CA HIS A 161 22.32 28.15 7.52
C HIS A 161 21.74 29.54 7.82
N VAL A 162 20.63 29.64 8.57
CA VAL A 162 20.04 30.92 8.98
C VAL A 162 20.19 31.12 10.49
N PHE A 163 21.43 31.04 10.99
CA PHE A 163 21.78 31.85 12.15
C PHE A 163 22.01 33.28 11.65
N SER A 164 21.16 34.19 12.11
CA SER A 164 21.28 35.63 11.90
C SER A 164 22.60 36.13 12.50
N GLY A 165 23.69 36.08 11.73
CA GLY A 165 24.98 36.60 12.17
C GLY A 165 26.26 35.95 11.63
N GLY A 166 26.29 35.37 10.41
CA GLY A 166 27.54 35.18 9.62
C GLY A 166 28.75 34.45 10.25
N LEU A 167 28.62 33.82 11.40
CA LEU A 167 29.71 33.14 12.11
C LEU A 167 29.51 31.63 12.00
N LEU A 168 30.30 31.01 11.13
CA LEU A 168 30.45 29.55 11.06
C LEU A 168 31.15 29.05 12.33
N SER A 169 30.60 27.99 12.94
CA SER A 169 31.31 27.28 14.01
C SER A 169 32.57 26.60 13.46
N ILE A 170 33.62 26.48 14.29
CA ILE A 170 34.86 25.77 13.93
C ILE A 170 34.55 24.32 13.53
N GLU A 171 33.58 23.68 14.18
CA GLU A 171 33.13 22.33 13.84
C GLU A 171 32.47 22.26 12.46
N GLU A 172 31.73 23.30 12.07
CA GLU A 172 31.11 23.38 10.74
C GLU A 172 32.16 23.59 9.65
N CYS A 173 33.19 24.41 9.91
CA CYS A 173 34.32 24.55 8.99
C CYS A 173 35.05 23.22 8.77
N ARG A 174 35.26 22.43 9.83
CA ARG A 174 35.88 21.10 9.73
C ARG A 174 35.01 20.15 8.88
N HIS A 175 33.72 20.09 9.17
CA HIS A 175 32.78 19.26 8.41
C HIS A 175 32.70 19.66 6.92
N ILE A 176 32.84 20.95 6.59
CA ILE A 176 32.87 21.41 5.18
C ILE A 176 34.16 20.95 4.48
N VAL A 177 35.30 20.98 5.17
CA VAL A 177 36.57 20.50 4.63
C VAL A 177 36.53 18.99 4.42
N ASP A 178 36.08 18.23 5.42
CA ASP A 178 35.98 16.77 5.35
C ASP A 178 35.05 16.32 4.21
N ASN A 179 33.89 16.99 4.05
CA ASN A 179 32.98 16.71 2.94
C ASN A 179 33.58 17.03 1.56
N ARG A 180 34.43 18.05 1.46
CA ARG A 180 35.11 18.38 0.20
C ARG A 180 36.16 17.34 -0.17
N GLU A 181 36.83 16.76 0.82
CA GLU A 181 37.79 15.69 0.58
C GLU A 181 37.09 14.39 0.16
N THR A 182 35.99 14.03 0.80
CA THR A 182 35.20 12.84 0.41
C THR A 182 34.61 12.98 -1.00
N GLU A 183 34.06 14.15 -1.34
CA GLU A 183 33.56 14.41 -2.71
C GLU A 183 34.65 14.33 -3.79
N ARG A 184 35.90 14.67 -3.45
CA ARG A 184 37.04 14.54 -4.39
C ARG A 184 37.36 13.08 -4.63
N LEU A 185 37.47 12.28 -3.57
CA LEU A 185 37.76 10.85 -3.65
C LEU A 185 36.67 10.10 -4.42
N GLU A 186 35.39 10.42 -4.18
CA GLU A 186 34.28 9.79 -4.91
C GLU A 186 34.31 10.14 -6.41
N LYS A 187 34.68 11.38 -6.77
CA LYS A 187 34.83 11.78 -8.18
C LYS A 187 35.99 11.09 -8.88
N GLU A 188 37.10 10.88 -8.18
CA GLU A 188 38.25 10.13 -8.71
C GLU A 188 37.88 8.67 -8.95
N LYS A 189 37.23 8.03 -7.98
CA LYS A 189 36.75 6.66 -8.12
C LYS A 189 35.74 6.50 -9.28
N GLN A 190 34.83 7.45 -9.45
CA GLN A 190 33.89 7.43 -10.59
C GLN A 190 34.57 7.65 -11.95
N LYS A 191 35.74 8.30 -12.00
CA LYS A 191 36.53 8.40 -13.23
C LYS A 191 37.23 7.09 -13.54
N GLU A 192 37.85 6.45 -12.55
CA GLU A 192 38.48 5.14 -12.70
C GLU A 192 37.50 4.06 -13.14
N GLU A 193 36.25 4.08 -12.65
CA GLU A 193 35.22 3.11 -13.07
C GLU A 193 34.68 3.35 -14.50
N ARG A 194 35.01 4.49 -15.13
CA ARG A 194 34.56 4.86 -16.49
C ARG A 194 35.64 4.67 -17.56
N GLU A 195 36.90 4.51 -17.16
CA GLU A 195 38.03 4.15 -18.05
C GLU A 195 38.15 2.62 -18.18
#